data_AF-A0A832W6Y9-F1
#
_entry.id   AF-A0A832W6Y9-F1
#
_cell.length_a   1.000
_cell.length_b   1.000
_cell.length_c   1.000
_cell.angle_alpha   90.00
_cell.angle_beta   90.00
_cell.angle_gamma   90.00
#
_symmetry.space_group_name_H-M   'P 1'
#
loop_
_entity.id
_entity.type
_entity.pdbx_description
1 polymer ?
#
loop_
_entity_poly.entity_id
_entity_poly.type
_entity_poly.pdbx_seq_one_letter_code
_entity_poly.pdbx_strand_id
1 'polypeptide(L)'
;GLDSKAVARQIQMSGMQIPGYRRNIQVLEKYLDRYIPRITVIGGVFIGVLSVVANLFGVIGAVGGTGLLLAVSITYRLYEEIASQQIMEMYPFMRGFFGKE
;
A
#
# COMPACT_ATOMS: atom_id res chain seq x y z
N GLY A 1 5.23 -8.82 -11.68
CA GLY A 1 5.90 -9.45 -10.53
C GLY A 1 6.95 -8.51 -10.02
N LEU A 2 7.21 -8.49 -8.72
CA LEU A 2 8.16 -7.59 -8.01
C LEU A 2 9.62 -7.83 -8.45
N ASP A 3 9.89 -7.67 -9.73
CA ASP A 3 11.22 -7.80 -10.30
C ASP A 3 12.00 -6.53 -9.96
N SER A 4 13.16 -6.70 -9.32
CA SER A 4 14.06 -5.62 -8.86
C SER A 4 14.34 -4.61 -9.98
N LYS A 5 14.45 -5.11 -11.21
CA LYS A 5 14.66 -4.34 -12.44
C LYS A 5 13.45 -3.52 -12.86
N ALA A 6 12.23 -4.07 -12.73
CA ALA A 6 10.99 -3.36 -13.04
C ALA A 6 10.74 -2.22 -12.06
N VAL A 7 10.96 -2.45 -10.76
CA VAL A 7 10.82 -1.43 -9.71
C VAL A 7 11.89 -0.35 -9.85
N ALA A 8 13.15 -0.73 -10.11
CA ALA A 8 14.23 0.23 -10.38
C ALA A 8 13.93 1.10 -11.62
N ARG A 9 13.36 0.51 -12.68
CA ARG A 9 12.95 1.25 -13.88
C ARG A 9 11.76 2.19 -13.60
N GLN A 10 10.80 1.78 -12.77
CA GLN A 10 9.67 2.62 -12.37
C GLN A 10 10.12 3.84 -11.53
N ILE A 11 11.06 3.64 -10.60
CA ILE A 11 11.67 4.72 -9.79
C ILE A 11 12.44 5.70 -10.68
N GLN A 12 13.13 5.21 -11.71
CA GLN A 12 13.82 6.06 -12.67
C GLN A 12 12.84 6.87 -13.54
N MET A 13 11.74 6.24 -14.00
CA MET A 13 10.73 6.89 -14.84
C MET A 13 9.91 7.95 -14.08
N SER A 14 9.74 7.80 -12.76
CA SER A 14 9.03 8.78 -11.93
C SER A 14 9.85 10.03 -11.60
N GLY A 15 11.04 10.19 -12.18
CA GLY A 15 11.89 11.36 -11.99
C GLY A 15 12.67 11.36 -10.66
N MET A 16 12.51 10.33 -9.83
CA MET A 16 13.33 10.11 -8.63
C MET A 16 14.74 9.69 -9.04
N GLN A 17 15.65 10.66 -9.10
CA GLN A 17 17.09 10.43 -9.19
C GLN A 17 17.66 10.50 -7.78
N ILE A 18 18.44 9.50 -7.37
CA ILE A 18 19.28 9.62 -6.18
C ILE A 18 20.39 10.63 -6.53
N PRO A 19 20.41 11.85 -5.95
CA PRO A 19 21.43 12.84 -6.27
C PRO A 19 22.79 12.36 -5.74
N GLY A 20 23.81 12.31 -6.60
CA GLY A 20 25.20 12.03 -6.21
C GLY A 20 25.91 10.84 -6.87
N TYR A 21 25.23 10.00 -7.68
CA TYR A 21 25.88 8.90 -8.41
C TYR A 21 25.59 8.97 -9.91
N ARG A 22 26.62 8.88 -10.75
CA ARG A 22 26.47 8.74 -12.21
C ARG A 22 25.61 7.50 -12.50
N ARG A 23 24.42 7.73 -13.07
CA ARG A 23 23.39 6.78 -13.53
C ARG A 23 23.89 5.33 -13.64
N ASN A 24 23.74 4.52 -12.60
CA ASN A 24 24.01 3.10 -12.71
C ASN A 24 22.85 2.29 -12.12
N ILE A 25 21.88 1.99 -12.98
CA ILE A 25 20.67 1.19 -12.70
C ILE A 25 21.05 -0.15 -12.06
N GLN A 26 22.18 -0.72 -12.47
CA GLN A 26 22.73 -1.98 -11.96
C GLN A 26 23.03 -1.95 -10.46
N VAL A 27 23.40 -0.79 -9.91
CA VAL A 27 23.72 -0.65 -8.48
C VAL A 27 22.43 -0.64 -7.67
N LEU A 28 21.44 0.15 -8.09
CA LEU A 28 20.12 0.18 -7.45
C LEU A 28 19.44 -1.19 -7.53
N GLU A 29 19.51 -1.85 -8.69
CA GLU A 29 19.01 -3.21 -8.90
C GLU A 29 19.66 -4.19 -7.91
N LYS A 30 20.99 -4.18 -7.78
CA LYS A 30 21.72 -5.06 -6.85
C LYS A 30 21.39 -4.82 -5.37
N TYR A 31 21.09 -3.57 -5.00
CA TYR A 31 20.59 -3.27 -3.65
C TYR A 31 19.17 -3.83 -3.47
N LEU A 32 18.28 -3.50 -4.39
CA LEU A 32 16.87 -3.88 -4.30
C LEU A 32 16.68 -5.41 -4.37
N ASP A 33 17.50 -6.10 -5.14
CA ASP A 33 17.52 -7.56 -5.29
C ASP A 33 17.88 -8.30 -3.99
N ARG A 34 18.58 -7.62 -3.08
CA ARG A 34 18.88 -8.16 -1.75
C ARG A 34 17.80 -7.83 -0.72
N TYR A 35 17.04 -6.75 -0.90
CA TYR A 35 16.00 -6.32 0.04
C TYR A 35 14.63 -6.93 -0.26
N ILE A 36 14.23 -7.01 -1.53
CA ILE A 36 12.94 -7.58 -1.96
C ILE A 36 12.74 -8.99 -1.38
N PRO A 37 13.63 -9.98 -1.60
CA PRO A 37 13.38 -11.34 -1.13
C PRO A 37 13.32 -11.43 0.40
N ARG A 38 14.12 -10.63 1.12
CA ARG A 38 14.10 -10.62 2.60
C ARG A 38 12.78 -10.11 3.15
N ILE A 39 12.30 -8.99 2.61
CA ILE A 39 11.03 -8.39 3.04
C ILE A 39 9.85 -9.29 2.65
N THR A 40 9.91 -9.93 1.47
CA THR A 40 8.89 -10.89 1.04
C THR A 40 8.83 -12.12 1.93
N VAL A 41 9.96 -12.68 2.36
CA VAL A 41 9.96 -13.85 3.27
C VAL A 41 9.39 -13.47 4.64
N ILE A 42 9.80 -12.33 5.21
CA ILE A 42 9.28 -11.86 6.51
C ILE A 42 7.78 -11.57 6.41
N GLY A 43 7.35 -10.86 5.36
CA GLY A 43 5.94 -10.57 5.09
C GLY A 43 5.12 -11.84 4.84
N GLY A 44 5.66 -12.82 4.12
CA GLY A 44 5.02 -14.10 3.85
C GLY A 44 4.83 -14.93 5.12
N VAL A 45 5.84 -14.98 6.00
CA VAL A 45 5.71 -15.62 7.32
C VAL A 45 4.65 -14.91 8.16
N PHE A 46 4.64 -13.58 8.18
CA PHE A 46 3.66 -12.80 8.93
C PHE A 46 2.22 -13.05 8.43
N ILE A 47 1.99 -13.03 7.11
CA ILE A 47 0.69 -13.33 6.51
C ILE A 47 0.27 -14.78 6.76
N GLY A 48 1.22 -15.72 6.70
CA GLY A 48 0.98 -17.14 7.00
C GLY A 48 0.53 -17.35 8.45
N VAL A 49 1.23 -16.73 9.41
CA VAL A 49 0.86 -16.75 10.83
C VAL A 49 -0.51 -16.09 11.04
N LEU A 50 -0.74 -14.91 10.48
CA LEU A 50 -2.05 -14.25 10.54
C LEU A 50 -3.16 -15.11 9.96
N SER A 51 -2.90 -15.84 8.89
CA SER A 51 -3.88 -16.72 8.26
C SER A 51 -4.22 -17.92 9.16
N VAL A 52 -3.22 -18.54 9.80
CA VAL A 52 -3.46 -19.63 10.77
C VAL A 52 -4.21 -19.12 11.99
N VAL A 53 -3.78 -17.98 12.55
CA VAL A 53 -4.46 -17.31 13.65
C VAL A 53 -5.90 -16.99 13.26
N ALA A 54 -6.16 -16.40 12.09
CA ALA A 54 -7.50 -16.13 11.61
C ALA A 54 -8.36 -17.40 11.50
N ASN A 55 -7.80 -18.52 11.00
CA ASN A 55 -8.52 -19.80 10.97
C ASN A 55 -8.82 -20.34 12.37
N LEU A 56 -7.89 -20.20 13.34
CA LEU A 56 -8.03 -20.70 14.71
C LEU A 56 -8.96 -19.86 15.59
N PHE A 57 -8.88 -18.52 15.47
CA PHE A 57 -9.82 -17.59 16.11
C PHE A 57 -11.20 -17.61 15.44
N GLY A 58 -11.35 -18.43 14.39
CA GLY A 58 -12.52 -18.52 13.54
C GLY A 58 -12.59 -17.27 12.66
N VAL A 59 -12.29 -17.40 11.38
CA VAL A 59 -13.02 -16.61 10.38
C VAL A 59 -14.48 -17.04 10.59
N ILE A 60 -15.18 -16.20 11.33
CA ILE A 60 -16.30 -16.51 12.22
C ILE A 60 -17.47 -17.01 11.38
N GLY A 61 -17.96 -18.22 11.67
CA GLY A 61 -19.25 -18.79 11.24
C GLY A 61 -19.79 -18.38 9.86
N ALA A 62 -19.52 -19.15 8.81
CA ALA A 62 -20.15 -19.00 7.48
C ALA A 62 -19.99 -17.63 6.78
N VAL A 63 -19.27 -16.66 7.34
CA VAL A 63 -18.95 -15.39 6.68
C VAL A 63 -17.77 -15.64 5.74
N GLY A 64 -18.07 -15.93 4.48
CA GLY A 64 -17.05 -16.13 3.44
C GLY A 64 -16.16 -14.90 3.27
N GLY A 65 -14.99 -15.06 2.61
CA GLY A 65 -14.01 -14.00 2.41
C GLY A 65 -14.56 -12.70 1.79
N THR A 66 -15.73 -12.77 1.14
CA THR A 66 -16.49 -11.60 0.68
C THR A 66 -16.97 -10.70 1.83
N GLY A 67 -17.49 -11.24 2.92
CA GLY A 67 -17.94 -10.45 4.07
C GLY A 67 -16.79 -9.71 4.76
N LEU A 68 -15.62 -10.34 4.83
CA LEU A 68 -14.42 -9.71 5.39
C LEU A 68 -13.90 -8.58 4.49
N LEU A 69 -13.86 -8.81 3.16
CA LEU A 69 -13.52 -7.75 2.20
C LEU A 69 -14.50 -6.58 2.27
N LEU A 70 -15.81 -6.85 2.42
CA LEU A 70 -16.83 -5.82 2.57
C LEU A 70 -16.65 -5.04 3.87
N ALA A 71 -16.42 -5.72 5.00
CA ALA A 71 -16.20 -5.08 6.29
C ALA A 71 -15.01 -4.11 6.24
N VAL A 72 -13.86 -4.59 5.74
CA VAL A 72 -12.65 -3.74 5.59
C VAL A 72 -12.94 -2.57 4.65
N SER A 73 -13.64 -2.80 3.53
CA SER A 73 -14.00 -1.75 2.58
C SER A 73 -14.89 -0.68 3.19
N ILE A 74 -15.91 -1.07 3.95
CA ILE A 74 -16.84 -0.15 4.62
C ILE A 74 -16.08 0.67 5.68
N THR A 75 -15.24 0.03 6.49
CA THR A 75 -14.42 0.72 7.49
C THR A 75 -13.47 1.73 6.84
N TYR A 76 -12.83 1.39 5.72
CA TYR A 76 -11.95 2.31 5.00
C TYR A 76 -12.71 3.51 4.43
N ARG A 77 -13.89 3.28 3.82
CA ARG A 77 -14.75 4.35 3.31
C ARG A 77 -15.16 5.31 4.42
N LEU A 78 -15.55 4.77 5.58
CA LEU A 78 -15.90 5.58 6.74
C LEU A 78 -14.72 6.40 7.24
N TYR A 79 -13.52 5.81 7.30
CA TYR A 79 -12.31 6.54 7.66
C TYR A 79 -12.02 7.70 6.69
N GLU A 80 -12.13 7.45 5.38
CA GLU A 80 -11.91 8.47 4.35
C GLU A 80 -12.95 9.59 4.42
N GLU A 81 -14.21 9.26 4.68
CA GLU A 81 -15.28 10.23 4.88
C GLU A 81 -14.99 11.15 6.08
N ILE A 82 -14.56 10.59 7.21
CA ILE A 82 -14.17 11.35 8.40
C ILE A 82 -12.93 12.20 8.12
N ALA A 83 -11.91 11.64 7.48
CA ALA A 83 -10.70 12.37 7.12
C ALA A 83 -10.99 13.54 6.16
N SER A 84 -11.87 13.31 5.19
CA SER A 84 -12.32 14.34 4.24
C SER A 84 -13.11 15.45 4.94
N GLN A 85 -14.00 15.11 5.88
CA GLN A 85 -14.68 16.10 6.73
C GLN A 85 -13.68 16.94 7.53
N GLN A 86 -12.68 16.32 8.14
CA GLN A 86 -11.63 17.04 8.86
C GLN A 86 -10.82 17.97 7.94
N ILE A 87 -10.52 17.54 6.71
CA ILE A 87 -9.86 18.39 5.70
C ILE A 87 -10.76 19.56 5.29
N MET A 88 -12.07 19.33 5.13
CA MET A 88 -13.05 20.36 4.79
C MET A 88 -13.28 21.38 5.91
N GLU A 89 -13.10 21.00 7.18
CA GLU A 89 -13.12 21.91 8.33
C GLU A 89 -11.81 22.69 8.47
N MET A 90 -10.69 22.05 8.15
CA MET A 90 -9.35 22.64 8.26
C MET A 90 -9.02 23.58 7.09
N TYR A 91 -9.63 23.39 5.91
CA TYR A 91 -9.48 24.25 4.73
C TYR A 91 -10.84 24.68 4.14
N PRO A 92 -11.54 25.66 4.76
CA PRO A 92 -12.85 26.13 4.30
C PRO A 92 -12.84 26.74 2.88
N PHE A 93 -11.67 27.08 2.35
CA PHE A 93 -11.49 27.72 1.04
C PHE A 93 -11.60 26.77 -0.17
N MET A 94 -11.53 25.44 0.04
CA MET A 94 -11.66 24.46 -1.06
C MET A 94 -13.12 24.15 -1.45
N ARG A 95 -14.11 24.66 -0.70
CA ARG A 95 -15.55 24.49 -1.03
C ARG A 95 -15.96 25.15 -2.36
N GLY A 96 -15.30 26.25 -2.74
CA GLY A 96 -15.72 27.06 -3.91
C GLY A 96 -15.26 26.53 -5.27
N PHE A 97 -14.20 25.71 -5.31
CA PHE A 97 -13.60 25.22 -6.56
C PHE A 97 -14.17 23.86 -7.02
N PHE A 98 -14.67 23.04 -6.09
CA PHE A 98 -15.25 21.71 -6.40
C PHE A 98 -16.79 21.70 -6.50
N GLY A 99 -17.47 22.81 -6.21
CA GLY A 99 -18.93 22.97 -6.30
C GLY A 99 -19.45 23.54 -7.63
N LYS A 100 -18.59 23.64 -8.64
CA LYS A 100 -18.96 24.00 -10.03
C LYS A 100 -18.37 22.97 -10.99
N GLU A 101 -18.99 21.80 -11.01
CA GLU A 101 -19.41 21.06 -12.22
C GLU A 101 -20.27 19.87 -11.77
#